data_AF-A0A7L1D448-F1
#
_entry.id   AF-A0A7L1D448-F1
#
_cell.length_a   1.000
_cell.length_b   1.000
_cell.length_c   1.000
_cell.angle_alpha   90.00
_cell.angle_beta   90.00
_cell.angle_gamma   90.00
#
_symmetry.space_group_name_H-M   'P 1'
#
loop_
_entity.id
_entity.type
_entity.pdbx_description
1 polymer ?
#
loop_
_entity_poly.entity_id
_entity_poly.type
_entity_poly.pdbx_seq_one_letter_code
_entity_poly.pdbx_strand_id
1 'polypeptide(L)'
;VDYLAQAFDSLRIDLKTDEGKALFLEYQCMPVVLSHLKVSSRGLLSSALDGLLQMTMESGSLQPFLEACSNESFFQTCSVLLRSSKLDVPVLEKLCVILQKLSRIKSNKKMFEMFALHQMIQELHRTTNPDHTFLCINLSSILLNLGLLRSNSLASSLS
;
A
#
# COMPACT_ATOMS: atom_id res chain seq x y z
N VAL A 1 -5.21 -28.50 2.25
CA VAL A 1 -4.35 -27.55 1.50
C VAL A 1 -5.18 -26.30 1.29
N ASP A 2 -4.66 -25.12 1.66
CA ASP A 2 -5.32 -23.85 1.33
C ASP A 2 -4.94 -23.46 -0.10
N TYR A 3 -5.80 -23.81 -1.04
CA TYR A 3 -5.56 -23.56 -2.47
C TYR A 3 -5.47 -22.07 -2.81
N LEU A 4 -6.14 -21.20 -2.04
CA LEU A 4 -6.06 -19.75 -2.25
C LEU A 4 -4.69 -19.21 -1.83
N ALA A 5 -4.18 -19.67 -0.69
CA ALA A 5 -2.84 -19.28 -0.24
C ALA A 5 -1.78 -19.69 -1.25
N GLN A 6 -1.87 -20.94 -1.75
CA GLN A 6 -0.97 -21.43 -2.80
C GLN A 6 -1.07 -20.62 -4.09
N ALA A 7 -2.29 -20.23 -4.51
CA ALA A 7 -2.47 -19.41 -5.70
C ALA A 7 -1.82 -18.03 -5.56
N PHE A 8 -1.93 -17.39 -4.38
CA PHE A 8 -1.25 -16.11 -4.13
C PHE A 8 0.27 -16.25 -4.05
N ASP A 9 0.78 -17.34 -3.48
CA ASP A 9 2.22 -17.60 -3.45
C ASP A 9 2.78 -17.85 -4.86
N SER A 10 2.06 -18.59 -5.71
CA SER A 10 2.38 -18.74 -7.13
C SER A 10 2.35 -17.39 -7.87
N LEU A 11 1.27 -16.62 -7.69
CA LEU A 11 1.14 -15.29 -8.29
C LEU A 11 2.32 -14.38 -7.91
N ARG A 12 2.72 -14.38 -6.63
CA ARG A 12 3.88 -13.61 -6.17
C ARG A 12 5.16 -13.98 -6.93
N ILE A 13 5.36 -15.27 -7.24
CA ILE A 13 6.53 -15.73 -8.00
C ILE A 13 6.47 -15.19 -9.43
N ASP A 14 5.32 -15.31 -10.09
CA ASP A 14 5.14 -14.87 -11.47
C ASP A 14 5.36 -13.35 -11.61
N LEU A 15 4.86 -12.57 -10.65
CA LEU A 15 4.97 -11.11 -10.62
C LEU A 15 6.40 -10.57 -10.40
N LYS A 16 7.39 -11.44 -10.15
CA LYS A 16 8.81 -11.03 -10.15
C LYS A 16 9.34 -10.72 -11.55
N THR A 17 8.67 -11.23 -12.58
CA THR A 17 9.06 -11.05 -13.99
C THR A 17 8.25 -9.92 -14.62
N ASP A 18 8.83 -9.21 -15.59
CA ASP A 18 8.11 -8.13 -16.28
C ASP A 18 6.94 -8.67 -17.12
N GLU A 19 7.09 -9.87 -17.69
CA GLU A 19 6.01 -10.59 -18.38
C GLU A 19 4.85 -10.88 -17.43
N GLY A 20 5.13 -11.46 -16.25
CA GLY A 20 4.09 -11.75 -15.26
C GLY A 20 3.34 -10.49 -14.80
N LYS A 21 4.06 -9.37 -14.61
CA LYS A 21 3.43 -8.07 -14.30
C LYS A 21 2.56 -7.56 -15.45
N ALA A 22 3.01 -7.70 -16.70
CA ALA A 22 2.23 -7.30 -17.87
C ALA A 22 0.94 -8.11 -17.98
N LEU A 23 1.03 -9.45 -17.84
CA LEU A 23 -0.15 -10.34 -17.87
C LEU A 23 -1.12 -10.03 -16.73
N PHE A 24 -0.62 -9.73 -15.52
CA PHE A 24 -1.47 -9.32 -14.40
C PHE A 24 -2.34 -8.09 -14.72
N LEU A 25 -1.77 -7.13 -15.45
CA LEU A 25 -2.48 -5.92 -15.88
C LEU A 25 -3.41 -6.20 -17.05
N GLU A 26 -2.94 -6.95 -18.04
CA GLU A 26 -3.72 -7.34 -19.24
C GLU A 26 -5.00 -8.10 -18.84
N TYR A 27 -4.89 -9.05 -17.92
CA TYR A 27 -6.02 -9.82 -17.42
C TYR A 27 -6.79 -9.14 -16.28
N GLN A 28 -6.47 -7.88 -15.96
CA GLN A 28 -7.14 -7.08 -14.94
C GLN A 28 -7.27 -7.84 -13.61
N CYS A 29 -6.18 -8.44 -13.13
CA CYS A 29 -6.22 -9.28 -11.93
C CYS A 29 -6.51 -8.50 -10.63
N MET A 30 -6.35 -7.17 -10.63
CA MET A 30 -6.48 -6.31 -9.45
C MET A 30 -7.82 -6.47 -8.69
N PRO A 31 -9.01 -6.43 -9.31
CA PRO A 31 -10.28 -6.59 -8.59
C PRO A 31 -10.42 -7.98 -7.94
N VAL A 32 -9.85 -9.02 -8.57
CA VAL A 32 -9.83 -10.38 -8.00
C VAL A 32 -9.00 -10.39 -6.73
N VAL A 33 -7.77 -9.86 -6.77
CA VAL A 33 -6.90 -9.74 -5.58
C VAL A 33 -7.58 -8.93 -4.47
N LEU A 34 -8.18 -7.78 -4.81
CA LEU A 34 -8.89 -6.92 -3.86
C LEU A 34 -10.01 -7.65 -3.12
N SER A 35 -10.76 -8.52 -3.79
CA SER A 35 -11.85 -9.29 -3.19
C SER A 35 -11.40 -10.23 -2.05
N HIS A 36 -10.09 -10.51 -1.98
CA HIS A 36 -9.46 -11.35 -0.97
C HIS A 36 -8.66 -10.58 0.09
N LEU A 37 -8.51 -9.24 -0.03
CA LEU A 37 -7.86 -8.42 0.99
C LEU A 37 -8.78 -8.21 2.20
N LYS A 38 -8.91 -9.23 3.04
CA LYS A 38 -9.78 -9.24 4.23
C LYS A 38 -8.99 -9.58 5.49
N VAL A 39 -9.23 -8.82 6.55
CA VAL A 39 -8.59 -9.03 7.88
C VAL A 39 -8.86 -10.42 8.45
N SER A 40 -10.00 -11.02 8.12
CA SER A 40 -10.41 -12.34 8.60
C SER A 40 -9.48 -13.48 8.17
N SER A 41 -8.65 -13.28 7.13
CA SER A 41 -7.65 -14.26 6.70
C SER A 41 -6.27 -13.62 6.57
N ARG A 42 -5.55 -13.53 7.69
CA ARG A 42 -4.25 -12.84 7.78
C ARG A 42 -3.19 -13.44 6.85
N GLY A 43 -3.14 -14.77 6.73
CA GLY A 43 -2.20 -15.45 5.83
C GLY A 43 -2.43 -15.06 4.38
N LEU A 44 -3.69 -15.14 3.91
CA LEU A 44 -4.08 -14.73 2.56
C LEU A 44 -3.83 -13.25 2.31
N LEU A 45 -4.16 -12.39 3.28
CA LEU A 45 -3.90 -10.95 3.21
C LEU A 45 -2.40 -10.66 3.02
N SER A 46 -1.54 -11.32 3.79
CA SER A 46 -0.09 -11.16 3.68
C SER A 46 0.43 -11.63 2.32
N SER A 47 0.04 -12.82 1.85
CA SER A 47 0.49 -13.34 0.55
C SER A 47 -0.01 -12.50 -0.63
N ALA A 48 -1.25 -12.02 -0.57
CA ALA A 48 -1.80 -11.12 -1.59
C ALA A 48 -1.03 -9.79 -1.66
N LEU A 49 -0.71 -9.20 -0.50
CA LEU A 49 0.11 -7.98 -0.44
C LEU A 49 1.55 -8.21 -0.93
N ASP A 50 2.13 -9.38 -0.69
CA ASP A 50 3.46 -9.70 -1.22
C ASP A 50 3.48 -9.71 -2.75
N GLY A 51 2.42 -10.21 -3.38
CA GLY A 51 2.23 -10.12 -4.83
C GLY A 51 2.08 -8.67 -5.31
N LEU A 52 1.20 -7.89 -4.66
CA LEU A 52 1.03 -6.47 -5.00
C LEU A 52 2.31 -5.66 -4.83
N LEU A 53 3.16 -6.01 -3.87
CA LEU A 53 4.46 -5.37 -3.71
C LEU A 53 5.42 -5.64 -4.87
N GLN A 54 5.37 -6.82 -5.50
CA GLN A 54 6.17 -7.06 -6.70
C GLN A 54 5.80 -6.10 -7.84
N MET A 55 4.52 -5.71 -7.94
CA MET A 55 4.06 -4.71 -8.91
C MET A 55 4.56 -3.29 -8.62
N THR A 56 5.00 -3.02 -7.38
CA THR A 56 5.56 -1.71 -6.99
C THR A 56 7.04 -1.53 -7.34
N MET A 57 7.70 -2.61 -7.80
CA MET A 57 9.10 -2.59 -8.21
C MET A 57 9.26 -1.80 -9.52
N GLU A 58 10.36 -1.07 -9.64
CA GLU A 58 10.74 -0.32 -10.85
C GLU A 58 10.66 -1.23 -12.08
N SER A 59 9.76 -0.90 -13.02
CA SER A 59 9.50 -1.62 -14.27
C SER A 59 8.52 -0.83 -15.14
N GLY A 60 8.38 -1.18 -16.42
CA GLY A 60 7.38 -0.56 -17.31
C GLY A 60 5.94 -0.73 -16.84
N SER A 61 5.67 -1.72 -15.97
CA SER A 61 4.35 -2.04 -15.44
C SER A 61 3.97 -1.24 -14.19
N LEU A 62 4.90 -0.51 -13.57
CA LEU A 62 4.66 0.23 -12.32
C LEU A 62 3.58 1.30 -12.49
N GLN A 63 3.68 2.14 -13.52
CA GLN A 63 2.74 3.23 -13.73
C GLN A 63 1.32 2.72 -14.05
N PRO A 64 1.14 1.77 -15.00
CA PRO A 64 -0.17 1.14 -15.22
C PRO A 64 -0.75 0.47 -13.97
N PHE A 65 0.09 -0.14 -13.13
CA PHE A 65 -0.34 -0.72 -11.86
C PHE A 65 -0.86 0.33 -10.87
N LEU A 66 -0.17 1.46 -10.74
CA LEU A 66 -0.62 2.55 -9.88
C LEU A 66 -1.93 3.16 -10.40
N GLU A 67 -2.12 3.23 -11.71
CA GLU A 67 -3.39 3.63 -12.34
C GLU A 67 -4.51 2.63 -12.03
N ALA A 68 -4.23 1.32 -12.13
CA ALA A 68 -5.17 0.27 -11.75
C ALA A 68 -5.55 0.31 -10.26
N CYS A 69 -4.67 0.81 -9.38
CA CYS A 69 -4.96 1.06 -7.96
C CYS A 69 -5.69 2.38 -7.70
N SER A 70 -5.71 3.33 -8.64
CA SER A 70 -6.18 4.71 -8.45
C SER A 70 -7.71 4.84 -8.60
N ASN A 71 -8.46 4.03 -7.85
CA ASN A 71 -9.92 3.99 -7.90
C ASN A 71 -10.56 3.82 -6.51
N GLU A 72 -11.87 4.05 -6.42
CA GLU A 72 -12.62 4.00 -5.15
C GLU A 72 -12.54 2.63 -4.45
N SER A 73 -12.66 1.53 -5.19
CA SER A 73 -12.66 0.18 -4.61
C SER A 73 -11.35 -0.13 -3.87
N PHE A 74 -10.22 0.27 -4.46
CA PHE A 74 -8.92 0.08 -3.83
C PHE A 74 -8.81 0.90 -2.53
N PHE A 75 -9.12 2.19 -2.60
CA PHE A 75 -9.01 3.10 -1.45
C PHE A 75 -10.00 2.75 -0.33
N GLN A 76 -11.22 2.33 -0.68
CA GLN A 76 -12.20 1.81 0.28
C GLN A 76 -11.66 0.58 1.00
N THR A 77 -11.05 -0.35 0.26
CA THR A 77 -10.44 -1.57 0.84
C THR A 77 -9.32 -1.21 1.81
N CYS A 78 -8.40 -0.31 1.42
CA CYS A 78 -7.35 0.18 2.33
C CYS A 78 -7.94 0.82 3.59
N SER A 79 -9.01 1.61 3.46
CA SER A 79 -9.67 2.29 4.57
C SER A 79 -10.30 1.30 5.55
N VAL A 80 -10.93 0.23 5.03
CA VAL A 80 -11.44 -0.87 5.87
C VAL A 80 -10.31 -1.61 6.58
N LEU A 81 -9.20 -1.90 5.88
CA LEU A 81 -8.05 -2.54 6.47
C LEU A 81 -7.46 -1.69 7.60
N LEU A 82 -7.12 -0.42 7.35
CA LEU A 82 -6.48 0.46 8.35
C LEU A 82 -7.33 0.71 9.60
N ARG A 83 -8.67 0.60 9.52
CA ARG A 83 -9.55 0.70 10.69
C ARG A 83 -9.50 -0.52 11.60
N SER A 84 -8.95 -1.64 11.14
CA SER A 84 -8.87 -2.85 11.93
C SER A 84 -7.69 -2.81 12.90
N SER A 85 -7.98 -2.80 14.20
CA SER A 85 -6.99 -2.96 15.28
C SER A 85 -6.25 -4.30 15.31
N LYS A 86 -6.65 -5.25 14.44
CA LYS A 86 -6.09 -6.61 14.35
C LYS A 86 -5.00 -6.77 13.28
N LEU A 87 -4.66 -5.71 12.54
CA LEU A 87 -3.57 -5.76 11.58
C LEU A 87 -2.24 -5.81 12.31
N ASP A 88 -1.40 -6.78 11.96
CA ASP A 88 -0.03 -6.81 12.43
C ASP A 88 0.83 -5.78 11.69
N VAL A 89 1.96 -5.42 12.32
CA VAL A 89 2.89 -4.41 11.79
C VAL A 89 3.44 -4.80 10.40
N PRO A 90 3.86 -6.05 10.14
CA PRO A 90 4.36 -6.42 8.81
C PRO A 90 3.32 -6.24 7.70
N VAL A 91 2.05 -6.60 7.92
CA VAL A 91 0.99 -6.38 6.93
C VAL A 91 0.74 -4.89 6.73
N LEU A 92 0.75 -4.11 7.81
CA LEU A 92 0.58 -2.66 7.74
C LEU A 92 1.70 -2.00 6.93
N GLU A 93 2.95 -2.42 7.13
CA GLU A 93 4.12 -1.95 6.36
C GLU A 93 3.94 -2.17 4.86
N LYS A 94 3.55 -3.39 4.45
CA LYS A 94 3.31 -3.72 3.03
C LYS A 94 2.22 -2.84 2.42
N LEU A 95 1.13 -2.62 3.15
CA LEU A 95 0.05 -1.73 2.71
C LEU A 95 0.53 -0.27 2.60
N CYS A 96 1.31 0.21 3.56
CA CYS A 96 1.84 1.56 3.58
C CYS A 96 2.82 1.82 2.43
N VAL A 97 3.60 0.83 1.97
CA VAL A 97 4.45 0.99 0.77
C VAL A 97 3.61 1.32 -0.47
N ILE A 98 2.49 0.61 -0.67
CA ILE A 98 1.61 0.86 -1.82
C ILE A 98 0.94 2.24 -1.69
N LEU A 99 0.41 2.56 -0.50
CA LEU A 99 -0.18 3.87 -0.22
C LEU A 99 0.84 5.01 -0.36
N GLN A 100 2.10 4.79 -0.01
CA GLN A 100 3.17 5.76 -0.21
C GLN A 100 3.37 6.08 -1.69
N LYS A 101 3.40 5.09 -2.58
CA LYS A 101 3.47 5.34 -4.03
C LYS A 101 2.24 6.10 -4.53
N LEU A 102 1.03 5.69 -4.12
CA LEU A 102 -0.21 6.35 -4.51
C LEU A 102 -0.32 7.78 -4.00
N SER A 103 0.24 8.10 -2.83
CA SER A 103 0.21 9.45 -2.25
C SER A 103 0.99 10.49 -3.07
N ARG A 104 1.94 10.04 -3.90
CA ARG A 104 2.69 10.92 -4.82
C ARG A 104 1.86 11.39 -6.01
N ILE A 105 0.78 10.67 -6.34
CA ILE A 105 -0.08 10.97 -7.48
C ILE A 105 -1.06 12.07 -7.07
N LYS A 106 -0.92 13.25 -7.70
CA LYS A 106 -1.71 14.44 -7.35
C LYS A 106 -3.22 14.20 -7.43
N SER A 107 -3.69 13.47 -8.45
CA SER A 107 -5.12 13.15 -8.64
C SER A 107 -5.69 12.23 -7.55
N ASN A 108 -4.84 11.50 -6.82
CA ASN A 108 -5.28 10.59 -5.76
C ASN A 108 -5.52 11.29 -4.41
N LYS A 109 -5.08 12.54 -4.23
CA LYS A 109 -5.27 13.27 -2.97
C LYS A 109 -6.75 13.31 -2.53
N LYS A 110 -7.66 13.53 -3.48
CA LYS A 110 -9.12 13.48 -3.22
C LYS A 110 -9.60 12.13 -2.71
N MET A 111 -8.97 11.02 -3.12
CA MET A 111 -9.33 9.68 -2.64
C MET A 111 -8.81 9.45 -1.22
N PHE A 112 -7.59 9.92 -0.89
CA PHE A 112 -7.10 9.92 0.49
C PHE A 112 -8.02 10.71 1.43
N GLU A 113 -8.59 11.81 0.94
CA GLU A 113 -9.58 12.64 1.66
C GLU A 113 -10.92 11.92 1.80
N MET A 114 -11.52 11.50 0.68
CA MET A 114 -12.82 10.84 0.61
C MET A 114 -12.93 9.61 1.51
N PHE A 115 -11.85 8.81 1.59
CA PHE A 115 -11.82 7.60 2.41
C PHE A 115 -11.16 7.79 3.78
N ALA A 116 -10.94 9.05 4.19
CA ALA A 116 -10.32 9.45 5.46
C ALA A 116 -8.96 8.78 5.76
N LEU A 117 -8.26 8.29 4.73
CA LEU A 117 -6.98 7.61 4.88
C LEU A 117 -5.92 8.55 5.47
N HIS A 118 -5.96 9.83 5.10
CA HIS A 118 -5.05 10.83 5.63
C HIS A 118 -5.13 10.94 7.17
N GLN A 119 -6.34 10.95 7.74
CA GLN A 119 -6.53 10.97 9.20
C GLN A 119 -6.05 9.69 9.87
N MET A 120 -6.37 8.53 9.29
CA MET A 120 -5.92 7.23 9.82
C MET A 120 -4.39 7.12 9.82
N ILE A 121 -3.74 7.60 8.76
CA ILE A 121 -2.28 7.60 8.63
C ILE A 121 -1.64 8.59 9.61
N GLN A 122 -2.24 9.75 9.83
CA GLN A 122 -1.79 10.68 10.88
C GLN A 122 -1.85 10.04 12.27
N GLU A 123 -2.94 9.33 12.58
CA GLU A 123 -3.10 8.67 13.86
C GLU A 123 -2.12 7.49 14.03
N LEU A 124 -1.95 6.68 13.00
CA LEU A 124 -0.93 5.62 12.97
C LEU A 124 0.47 6.20 13.18
N HIS A 125 0.79 7.31 12.53
CA HIS A 125 2.09 7.97 12.70
C HIS A 125 2.33 8.45 14.13
N ARG A 126 1.29 8.88 14.86
CA ARG A 126 1.41 9.31 16.26
C ARG A 126 1.56 8.14 17.24
N THR A 127 0.97 6.99 16.92
CA THR A 127 0.81 5.88 17.86
C THR A 127 1.74 4.69 17.60
N THR A 128 2.35 4.61 16.42
CA THR A 128 3.31 3.55 16.06
C THR A 128 4.56 3.61 16.93
N ASN A 129 5.05 2.44 17.38
CA ASN A 129 6.33 2.34 18.08
C ASN A 129 7.47 2.85 17.17
N PRO A 130 8.28 3.84 17.60
CA PRO A 130 9.41 4.37 16.85
C PRO A 130 10.43 3.32 16.37
N ASP A 131 10.54 2.17 17.05
CA ASP A 131 11.41 1.06 16.64
C ASP A 131 10.98 0.41 15.32
N HIS A 132 9.72 0.58 14.90
CA HIS A 132 9.22 0.18 13.58
C HIS A 132 9.63 1.23 12.53
N THR A 133 10.95 1.40 12.37
CA THR A 133 11.56 2.44 11.55
C THR A 133 11.04 2.45 10.11
N PHE A 134 10.85 1.28 9.49
CA PHE A 134 10.35 1.17 8.12
C PHE A 134 8.90 1.66 8.01
N LEU A 135 8.02 1.25 8.91
CA LEU A 135 6.66 1.77 8.99
C LEU A 135 6.64 3.30 9.19
N CYS A 136 7.42 3.81 10.16
CA CYS A 136 7.52 5.24 10.44
C CYS A 136 7.97 6.06 9.22
N ILE A 137 8.95 5.56 8.45
CA ILE A 137 9.42 6.21 7.21
C ILE A 137 8.32 6.27 6.15
N ASN A 138 7.57 5.18 5.96
CA ASN A 138 6.47 5.14 4.99
C ASN A 138 5.34 6.10 5.39
N LEU A 139 4.93 6.09 6.66
CA LEU A 139 3.91 6.99 7.18
C LEU A 139 4.33 8.46 7.01
N SER A 140 5.56 8.80 7.40
CA SER A 140 6.12 10.16 7.22
C SER A 140 6.08 10.58 5.76
N SER A 141 6.50 9.70 4.85
CA SER A 141 6.51 9.97 3.41
C SER A 141 5.11 10.22 2.86
N ILE A 142 4.12 9.42 3.27
CA ILE A 142 2.73 9.63 2.86
C ILE A 142 2.26 11.01 3.32
N LEU A 143 2.47 11.35 4.58
CA LEU A 143 2.04 12.63 5.13
C LEU A 143 2.74 13.82 4.47
N LEU A 144 4.03 13.70 4.14
CA LEU A 144 4.76 14.72 3.36
C LEU A 144 4.17 14.89 1.96
N ASN A 145 3.90 13.80 1.23
CA ASN A 145 3.32 13.86 -0.12
C ASN A 145 1.90 14.47 -0.11
N LEU A 146 1.14 14.23 0.96
CA LEU A 146 -0.17 14.82 1.19
C LEU A 146 -0.09 16.29 1.67
N GLY A 147 1.08 16.79 2.06
CA GLY A 147 1.26 18.15 2.57
C GLY A 147 0.84 18.33 4.04
N LEU A 148 0.76 17.24 4.80
CA LEU A 148 0.31 17.19 6.18
C LEU A 148 1.45 17.18 7.20
N LEU A 149 2.67 16.88 6.76
CA LEU A 149 3.90 17.17 7.49
C LEU A 149 4.61 18.33 6.81
N ARG A 150 5.15 19.25 7.61
CA ARG A 150 6.09 20.23 7.10
C ARG A 150 7.44 19.52 6.92
N SER A 151 8.05 19.66 5.75
CA SER A 151 9.45 19.32 5.58
C SER A 151 10.22 20.16 6.59
N ASN A 152 10.88 19.55 7.59
CA ASN A 152 11.88 20.27 8.37
C ASN A 152 13.02 20.58 7.40
N SER A 153 12.95 21.73 6.73
CA SER A 153 14.14 22.33 6.14
C SER A 153 15.14 22.47 7.28
N LEU A 154 16.30 21.81 7.15
CA LEU A 154 17.49 22.01 7.97
C LEU A 154 17.95 23.48 7.89
N ALA A 155 17.22 24.37 8.56
CA ALA A 155 17.54 25.78 8.73
C ALA A 155 17.64 26.06 10.23
N SER A 156 18.57 25.37 10.90
CA SER A 156 18.99 25.70 12.26
C SER A 156 20.33 25.04 12.60
N SER A 157 21.42 25.52 11.99
CA SER A 157 22.76 25.47 12.60
C SER A 157 23.77 26.25 11.74
N LEU A 158 23.56 27.55 11.60
CA LEU A 158 24.61 28.56 11.34
C LEU A 158 24.14 29.85 12.00
N SER A 159 24.27 29.88 13.33
CA SER A 159 24.20 31.08 14.16
C SER A 159 25.19 30.90 15.30
#